data_AF-A0A4P9W147-F1
#
_entry.id   AF-A0A4P9W147-F1
#
_cell.length_a   1.000
_cell.length_b   1.000
_cell.length_c   1.000
_cell.angle_alpha   90.00
_cell.angle_beta   90.00
_cell.angle_gamma   90.00
#
_symmetry.space_group_name_H-M   'P 1'
#
loop_
_entity.id
_entity.type
_entity.pdbx_description
1 polymer ?
#
loop_
_entity_poly.entity_id
_entity_poly.type
_entity_poly.pdbx_seq_one_letter_code
_entity_poly.pdbx_strand_id
1 'polypeptide(L)'
;MEALPTAKEADVSLPQDGLKTLRDLYLNEGDDPRPQTKFNYAWALIRSKSKSDQKQGVSLLLEIYKAFPNRRRECLYYLALGEYKLGNYRNARKFNETLLQLESRNVQALELRKLIDDRVRSGTS
;
A
#
# COMPACT_ATOMS: atom_id res chain seq x y z
N MET A 1 12.01 7.01 -13.19
CA MET A 1 10.69 7.05 -12.52
C MET A 1 10.22 5.62 -12.47
N GLU A 2 10.36 4.95 -11.32
CA GLU A 2 9.98 3.55 -11.19
C GLU A 2 8.45 3.41 -11.36
N ALA A 3 8.02 2.40 -12.11
CA ALA A 3 6.61 2.15 -12.37
C ALA A 3 5.91 1.74 -11.07
N LEU A 4 4.73 2.31 -10.79
CA LEU A 4 3.89 1.89 -9.68
C LEU A 4 3.45 0.43 -9.89
N PRO A 5 3.41 -0.40 -8.83
CA PRO A 5 2.96 -1.78 -8.94
C PRO A 5 1.47 -1.83 -9.31
N THR A 6 1.06 -2.86 -10.02
CA THR A 6 -0.34 -3.14 -10.29
C THR A 6 -1.04 -3.70 -9.05
N ALA A 7 -2.39 -3.61 -9.02
CA ALA A 7 -3.17 -4.25 -7.98
C ALA A 7 -2.93 -5.78 -7.92
N LYS A 8 -2.60 -6.42 -9.05
CA LYS A 8 -2.24 -7.84 -9.11
C LYS A 8 -0.92 -8.13 -8.39
N GLU A 9 0.06 -7.24 -8.49
CA GLU A 9 1.35 -7.39 -7.79
C GLU A 9 1.20 -7.27 -6.27
N ALA A 10 0.19 -6.56 -5.78
CA ALA A 10 -0.19 -6.54 -4.37
C ALA A 10 -0.65 -7.93 -3.85
N ASP A 11 -1.11 -8.79 -4.74
CA ASP A 11 -1.57 -10.15 -4.43
C ASP A 11 -0.50 -11.22 -4.63
N VAL A 12 0.60 -10.90 -5.32
CA VAL A 12 1.76 -11.79 -5.43
C VAL A 12 2.47 -11.83 -4.08
N SER A 13 2.47 -13.00 -3.43
CA SER A 13 3.23 -13.21 -2.19
C SER A 13 4.73 -13.00 -2.44
N LEU A 14 5.42 -12.44 -1.46
CA LEU A 14 6.89 -12.37 -1.48
C LEU A 14 7.50 -13.78 -1.52
N PRO A 15 8.73 -13.93 -2.05
CA PRO A 15 9.53 -15.14 -1.83
C PRO A 15 9.58 -15.49 -0.34
N GLN A 16 9.70 -16.78 0.01
CA GLN A 16 9.55 -17.27 1.39
C GLN A 16 10.37 -16.48 2.44
N ASP A 17 11.58 -16.03 2.09
CA ASP A 17 12.45 -15.26 2.99
C ASP A 17 12.38 -13.73 2.83
N GLY A 18 11.70 -13.22 1.80
CA GLY A 18 11.73 -11.79 1.47
C GLY A 18 11.17 -10.89 2.57
N LEU A 19 10.11 -11.32 3.26
CA LEU A 19 9.53 -10.57 4.38
C LEU A 19 10.47 -10.55 5.59
N LYS A 20 11.17 -11.65 5.86
CA LYS A 20 12.11 -11.76 6.98
C LYS A 20 13.31 -10.84 6.77
N THR A 21 13.92 -10.85 5.58
CA THR A 21 15.04 -9.96 5.25
C THR A 21 14.67 -8.48 5.41
N LEU A 22 13.50 -8.08 4.94
CA LEU A 22 13.04 -6.69 5.06
C LEU A 22 12.70 -6.31 6.50
N ARG A 23 12.19 -7.25 7.29
CA ARG A 23 11.99 -7.07 8.73
C ARG A 23 13.32 -6.85 9.44
N ASP A 24 14.30 -7.70 9.19
CA ASP A 24 15.62 -7.62 9.85
C ASP A 24 16.32 -6.30 9.50
N LEU A 25 16.24 -5.85 8.24
CA LEU A 25 16.73 -4.54 7.83
C LEU A 25 16.03 -3.39 8.56
N TYR A 26 14.70 -3.45 8.67
CA TYR A 26 13.93 -2.43 9.39
C TYR A 26 14.31 -2.37 10.88
N LEU A 27 14.44 -3.53 11.53
CA LEU A 27 14.79 -3.61 12.96
C LEU A 27 16.24 -3.17 13.23
N ASN A 28 17.17 -3.49 12.33
CA ASN A 28 18.58 -3.11 12.47
C ASN A 28 18.82 -1.60 12.37
N GLU A 29 17.90 -0.83 11.79
CA GLU A 29 17.99 0.63 11.75
C GLU A 29 17.52 1.31 13.04
N GLY A 30 16.88 0.58 13.96
CA GLY A 30 16.47 1.08 15.27
C GLY A 30 15.25 2.02 15.23
N ASP A 31 15.26 3.04 16.08
CA ASP A 31 14.10 3.92 16.31
C ASP A 31 13.79 4.89 15.16
N ASP A 32 14.78 5.24 14.32
CA ASP A 32 14.59 6.14 13.17
C ASP A 32 15.03 5.49 11.84
N PRO A 33 14.26 4.49 11.37
CA PRO A 33 14.57 3.82 10.12
C PRO A 33 14.40 4.76 8.93
N ARG A 34 15.27 4.60 7.94
CA ARG A 34 15.24 5.36 6.69
C ARG A 34 13.87 5.22 6.04
N PRO A 35 13.32 6.29 5.43
CA PRO A 35 11.99 6.25 4.84
C PRO A 35 11.81 5.13 3.81
N GLN A 36 12.85 4.86 3.02
CA GLN A 36 12.83 3.79 2.02
C GLN A 36 12.78 2.39 2.66
N THR A 37 13.55 2.15 3.73
CA THR A 37 13.55 0.87 4.45
C THR A 37 12.18 0.61 5.07
N LYS A 38 11.63 1.62 5.75
CA LYS A 38 10.27 1.58 6.32
C LYS A 38 9.22 1.32 5.24
N PHE A 39 9.33 1.99 4.09
CA PHE A 39 8.41 1.80 2.96
C PHE A 39 8.47 0.36 2.40
N ASN A 40 9.68 -0.16 2.16
CA ASN A 40 9.88 -1.50 1.63
C ASN A 40 9.32 -2.57 2.58
N TYR A 41 9.55 -2.41 3.88
CA TYR A 41 9.00 -3.31 4.89
C TYR A 41 7.47 -3.19 4.99
N ALA A 42 6.92 -1.98 4.96
CA ALA A 42 5.48 -1.75 4.95
C ALA A 42 4.79 -2.42 3.74
N TRP A 43 5.40 -2.30 2.56
CA TRP A 43 4.90 -2.95 1.36
C TRP A 43 4.95 -4.47 1.44
N ALA A 44 6.04 -5.02 2.01
CA ALA A 44 6.17 -6.45 2.25
C ALA A 44 5.08 -7.00 3.19
N LEU A 45 4.78 -6.25 4.25
CA LEU A 45 3.71 -6.58 5.19
C LEU A 45 2.33 -6.56 4.52
N ILE A 46 2.05 -5.60 3.63
CA ILE A 46 0.79 -5.55 2.88
C ILE A 46 0.64 -6.77 1.96
N ARG A 47 1.74 -7.27 1.38
CA ARG A 47 1.73 -8.47 0.53
C ARG A 47 1.65 -9.79 1.32
N SER A 48 1.76 -9.74 2.65
CA SER A 48 1.58 -10.91 3.52
C SER A 48 0.15 -11.44 3.48
N LYS A 49 -0.03 -12.71 3.85
CA LYS A 49 -1.35 -13.34 4.05
C LYS A 49 -1.97 -12.98 5.41
N SER A 50 -1.17 -12.50 6.36
CA SER A 50 -1.60 -12.13 7.70
C SER A 50 -2.31 -10.77 7.68
N LYS A 51 -3.57 -10.72 8.15
CA LYS A 51 -4.29 -9.46 8.34
C LYS A 51 -3.59 -8.54 9.35
N SER A 52 -2.88 -9.10 10.32
CA SER A 52 -2.12 -8.31 11.30
C SER A 52 -0.96 -7.58 10.62
N ASP A 53 -0.22 -8.29 9.76
CA ASP A 53 0.88 -7.72 8.98
C ASP A 53 0.35 -6.63 8.07
N GLN A 54 -0.74 -6.90 7.34
CA GLN A 54 -1.36 -5.91 6.45
C GLN A 54 -1.74 -4.62 7.18
N LYS A 55 -2.34 -4.72 8.37
CA LYS A 55 -2.67 -3.54 9.21
C LYS A 55 -1.41 -2.79 9.63
N GLN A 56 -0.36 -3.51 10.04
CA GLN A 56 0.92 -2.90 10.40
C GLN A 56 1.54 -2.17 9.20
N GLY A 57 1.54 -2.78 8.01
CA GLY A 57 2.05 -2.16 6.78
C GLY A 57 1.29 -0.89 6.42
N VAL A 58 -0.05 -0.87 6.54
CA VAL A 58 -0.85 0.34 6.35
C VAL A 58 -0.48 1.43 7.37
N SER A 59 -0.27 1.08 8.64
CA SER A 59 0.16 2.04 9.67
C SER A 59 1.50 2.68 9.32
N LEU A 60 2.49 1.86 8.94
CA LEU A 60 3.83 2.36 8.58
C LEU A 60 3.78 3.29 7.35
N LEU A 61 2.95 2.98 6.34
CA LEU A 61 2.72 3.87 5.21
C LEU A 61 2.05 5.18 5.61
N LEU A 62 1.10 5.16 6.56
CA LEU A 62 0.47 6.38 7.06
C LEU A 62 1.47 7.28 7.78
N GLU A 63 2.41 6.70 8.52
CA GLU A 63 3.49 7.43 9.17
C GLU A 63 4.39 8.11 8.12
N ILE A 64 4.80 7.38 7.07
CA ILE A 64 5.59 7.95 5.97
C ILE A 64 4.81 9.06 5.26
N TYR A 65 3.53 8.85 4.96
CA TYR A 65 2.66 9.85 4.30
C TYR A 65 2.57 11.17 5.08
N LYS A 66 2.51 11.09 6.42
CA LYS A 66 2.48 12.26 7.30
C LYS A 66 3.83 12.96 7.38
N ALA A 67 4.91 12.19 7.54
CA ALA A 67 6.26 12.72 7.76
C ALA A 67 6.94 13.26 6.49
N PHE A 68 6.63 12.71 5.30
CA PHE A 68 7.35 13.01 4.06
C PHE A 68 6.41 13.53 2.95
N PRO A 69 6.15 14.86 2.87
CA PRO A 69 5.25 15.45 1.88
C PRO A 69 5.58 15.10 0.42
N ASN A 70 6.87 14.98 0.09
CA ASN A 70 7.36 14.61 -1.23
C ASN A 70 7.01 13.17 -1.64
N ARG A 71 6.77 12.28 -0.68
CA ARG A 71 6.38 10.87 -0.90
C ARG A 71 4.87 10.64 -0.84
N ARG A 72 4.06 11.67 -0.61
CA ARG A 72 2.61 11.51 -0.46
C ARG A 72 1.95 10.85 -1.67
N ARG A 73 2.39 11.18 -2.88
CA ARG A 73 1.81 10.64 -4.12
C ARG A 73 1.97 9.12 -4.22
N GLU A 74 3.18 8.60 -4.03
CA GLU A 74 3.40 7.14 -3.99
C GLU A 74 2.65 6.50 -2.81
N CYS A 75 2.69 7.12 -1.62
CA CYS A 75 2.03 6.56 -0.44
C CYS A 75 0.51 6.43 -0.62
N LEU A 76 -0.15 7.38 -1.27
CA LEU A 76 -1.60 7.31 -1.54
C LEU A 76 -1.97 6.03 -2.30
N TYR A 77 -1.17 5.67 -3.30
CA TYR A 77 -1.44 4.47 -4.09
C TYR A 77 -1.28 3.19 -3.24
N TYR A 78 -0.18 3.08 -2.48
CA TYR A 78 0.08 1.91 -1.64
C TYR A 78 -0.88 1.81 -0.45
N LEU A 79 -1.32 2.94 0.11
CA LEU A 79 -2.38 3.00 1.11
C LEU A 79 -3.71 2.50 0.54
N ALA A 80 -4.05 2.91 -0.69
CA ALA A 80 -5.25 2.43 -1.35
C ALA A 80 -5.23 0.91 -1.55
N LEU A 81 -4.08 0.35 -1.97
CA LEU A 81 -3.90 -1.10 -2.11
C LEU A 81 -4.00 -1.84 -0.77
N GLY A 82 -3.34 -1.33 0.28
CA GLY A 82 -3.38 -1.94 1.60
C GLY A 82 -4.79 -1.97 2.19
N GLU A 83 -5.52 -0.86 2.11
CA GLU A 83 -6.91 -0.77 2.55
C GLU A 83 -7.84 -1.66 1.71
N TYR A 84 -7.64 -1.72 0.39
CA TYR A 84 -8.40 -2.62 -0.49
C TYR A 84 -8.21 -4.08 -0.09
N LYS A 85 -6.97 -4.50 0.17
CA LYS A 85 -6.63 -5.87 0.58
C LYS A 85 -7.23 -6.24 1.94
N LEU A 86 -7.30 -5.27 2.87
CA LEU A 86 -7.97 -5.42 4.17
C LEU A 86 -9.50 -5.49 4.07
N GLY A 87 -10.08 -5.20 2.90
CA GLY A 87 -11.53 -5.09 2.70
C GLY A 87 -12.11 -3.73 3.09
N ASN A 88 -11.26 -2.75 3.41
CA ASN A 88 -11.65 -1.41 3.83
C ASN A 88 -11.90 -0.52 2.60
N TYR A 89 -12.86 -0.90 1.76
CA TYR A 89 -13.07 -0.30 0.43
C TYR A 89 -13.36 1.21 0.47
N ARG A 90 -13.99 1.71 1.54
CA ARG A 90 -14.22 3.15 1.73
C ARG A 90 -12.90 3.93 1.86
N ASN A 91 -11.95 3.43 2.65
CA ASN A 91 -10.64 4.06 2.80
C ASN A 91 -9.81 3.91 1.53
N ALA A 92 -9.85 2.73 0.91
CA ALA A 92 -9.19 2.48 -0.37
C ALA A 92 -9.63 3.49 -1.44
N ARG A 93 -10.95 3.71 -1.56
CA ARG A 93 -11.53 4.69 -2.49
C ARG A 93 -11.04 6.10 -2.20
N LYS A 94 -11.06 6.52 -0.93
CA LYS A 94 -10.62 7.86 -0.52
C LYS A 94 -9.17 8.15 -0.90
N PHE A 95 -8.25 7.23 -0.60
CA PHE A 95 -6.84 7.40 -0.95
C PHE A 95 -6.63 7.41 -2.46
N ASN A 96 -7.32 6.51 -3.19
CA ASN A 96 -7.21 6.42 -4.63
C ASN A 96 -7.79 7.64 -5.36
N GLU A 97 -8.92 8.19 -4.89
CA GLU A 97 -9.51 9.42 -5.42
C GLU A 97 -8.59 10.63 -5.18
N THR A 98 -7.97 10.71 -4.00
CA THR A 98 -7.00 11.77 -3.70
C THR A 98 -5.83 11.72 -4.67
N LEU A 99 -5.33 10.52 -5.01
CA LEU A 99 -4.30 10.36 -6.03
C LEU A 99 -4.78 10.78 -7.42
N LEU A 100 -5.99 10.38 -7.83
CA LEU A 100 -6.55 10.73 -9.14
C LEU A 100 -6.85 12.23 -9.29
N GLN A 101 -7.09 12.96 -8.19
CA GLN A 101 -7.17 14.42 -8.22
C GLN A 101 -5.83 15.07 -8.56
N LEU A 102 -4.72 14.47 -8.13
CA LEU A 102 -3.37 14.94 -8.42
C LEU A 102 -2.87 14.46 -9.80
N GLU A 103 -3.23 13.23 -10.17
CA GLU A 103 -2.74 12.53 -11.35
C GLU A 103 -3.92 11.85 -12.08
N SER A 104 -4.76 12.63 -12.75
CA SER A 104 -6.00 12.17 -13.38
C SER A 104 -5.82 11.09 -14.45
N ARG A 105 -4.63 10.99 -15.04
CA ARG A 105 -4.25 10.00 -16.05
C ARG A 105 -3.46 8.81 -15.50
N ASN A 106 -3.37 8.66 -14.17
CA ASN A 106 -2.66 7.56 -13.54
C ASN A 106 -3.39 6.23 -13.80
N VAL A 107 -2.86 5.43 -14.71
CA VAL A 107 -3.48 4.17 -15.17
C VAL A 107 -3.69 3.20 -14.01
N GLN A 108 -2.71 3.08 -13.12
CA GLN A 108 -2.78 2.18 -11.97
C GLN A 108 -3.89 2.56 -11.00
N ALA A 109 -4.02 3.85 -10.69
CA ALA A 109 -5.09 4.36 -9.85
C ALA A 109 -6.48 4.21 -10.51
N LEU A 110 -6.57 4.40 -11.83
CA LEU A 110 -7.81 4.18 -12.58
C LEU A 110 -8.25 2.71 -12.58
N GLU A 111 -7.31 1.77 -12.71
CA GLU A 111 -7.58 0.33 -12.61
C GLU A 111 -8.01 -0.07 -11.21
N LEU A 112 -7.30 0.40 -10.18
CA LEU A 112 -7.65 0.14 -8.78
C LEU A 112 -9.05 0.68 -8.44
N ARG A 113 -9.44 1.83 -8.99
CA ARG A 113 -10.80 2.37 -8.81
C ARG A 113 -11.86 1.38 -9.28
N LYS A 114 -11.68 0.79 -10.47
CA LYS A 114 -12.62 -0.20 -11.01
C LYS A 114 -12.74 -1.42 -10.09
N LEU A 115 -11.62 -1.93 -9.61
CA LEU A 115 -11.60 -3.07 -8.67
C LEU A 115 -12.34 -2.75 -7.36
N ILE A 116 -12.13 -1.55 -6.80
CA ILE A 116 -12.83 -1.09 -5.61
C ILE A 116 -14.34 -1.01 -5.88
N ASP A 117 -14.75 -0.37 -6.97
CA ASP A 117 -16.17 -0.21 -7.33
C ASP A 117 -16.87 -1.56 -7.57
N ASP A 118 -16.17 -2.52 -8.16
CA ASP A 118 -16.68 -3.89 -8.37
C ASP A 118 -16.90 -4.62 -7.04
N ARG A 119 -15.94 -4.52 -6.10
CA ARG A 119 -16.06 -5.14 -4.77
C ARG A 119 -17.22 -4.55 -3.97
N VAL A 120 -17.38 -3.23 -3.99
CA VAL A 120 -18.48 -2.54 -3.30
C VAL A 120 -19.83 -3.00 -3.86
N ARG A 121 -19.96 -3.11 -5.19
CA ARG A 121 -21.20 -3.58 -5.83
C ARG A 121 -21.50 -5.05 -5.52
N SER A 122 -20.49 -5.91 -5.52
CA SER A 122 -20.66 -7.35 -5.26
C SER A 122 -20.97 -7.71 -3.80
N GLY A 123 -20.69 -6.81 -2.85
CA GLY A 123 -20.95 -7.02 -1.41
C GLY A 123 -22.35 -6.64 -0.95
N THR A 124 -23.23 -6.24 -1.88
CA THR A 124 -24.60 -5.77 -1.62
C THR A 124 -25.70 -6.75 -2.07
N SER A 125 -25.36 -8.01 -2.33
CA SER A 125 -26.33 -9.07 -2.68
C SER A 125 -26.52 -10.08 -1.56
#